data_AF-A0A9W6UQ33-F1
#
_entry.id   AF-A0A9W6UQ33-F1
#
_cell.length_a   1.000
_cell.length_b   1.000
_cell.length_c   1.000
_cell.angle_alpha   90.00
_cell.angle_beta   90.00
_cell.angle_gamma   90.00
#
_symmetry.space_group_name_H-M   'P 1'
#
loop_
_entity.id
_entity.type
_entity.pdbx_description
1 polymer ?
#
loop_
_entity_poly.entity_id
_entity_poly.type
_entity_poly.pdbx_seq_one_letter_code
_entity_poly.pdbx_strand_id
1 'polypeptide(L)'
;MHTPPPGSSSSPEDGGSHVEDAQEAIGAVVAWYSRRLMEARRAGDQQRLEELTELLQACAEDRRRLVDAAPEELERVSAQYAERLRKMESGS
;
A
#
# COMPACT_ATOMS: atom_id res chain seq x y z
N MET A 1 7.80 44.25 19.07
CA MET A 1 7.49 42.90 19.57
C MET A 1 6.04 42.56 19.23
N HIS A 2 5.81 41.94 18.07
CA HIS A 2 4.59 41.18 17.81
C HIS A 2 4.75 40.30 16.56
N THR A 3 4.85 38.99 16.77
CA THR A 3 4.51 37.96 15.78
C THR A 3 4.05 36.73 16.57
N PRO A 4 2.75 36.40 16.58
CA PRO A 4 2.34 35.02 16.75
C PRO A 4 2.45 34.31 15.37
N PRO A 5 2.75 33.01 15.36
CA PRO A 5 3.10 32.26 14.15
C PRO A 5 1.91 32.12 13.19
N PRO A 6 2.14 31.80 11.90
CA PRO A 6 1.12 31.13 11.12
C PRO A 6 0.88 29.79 11.82
N GLY A 7 -0.11 29.73 12.69
CA GLY A 7 -0.72 28.47 13.06
C GLY A 7 -1.24 27.89 11.76
N SER A 8 -0.45 27.01 11.15
CA SER A 8 -0.90 26.11 10.11
C SER A 8 -2.25 25.61 10.56
N SER A 9 -3.27 26.03 9.82
CA SER A 9 -4.61 25.51 9.99
C SER A 9 -4.54 24.06 9.56
N SER A 10 -4.06 23.19 10.45
CA SER A 10 -4.30 21.75 10.37
C SER A 10 -5.77 21.58 10.71
N SER A 11 -6.62 21.97 9.75
CA SER A 11 -7.95 21.40 9.64
C SER A 11 -7.71 19.88 9.52
N PRO A 12 -8.35 19.05 10.36
CA PRO A 12 -8.37 17.62 10.11
C PRO A 12 -9.22 17.41 8.87
N GLU A 13 -8.60 17.56 7.71
CA GLU A 13 -9.10 16.95 6.48
C GLU A 13 -8.89 15.45 6.67
N ASP A 14 -9.78 14.84 7.46
CA ASP A 14 -9.75 13.44 7.89
C ASP A 14 -9.64 12.49 6.68
N GLY A 15 -10.00 12.94 5.47
CA GLY A 15 -9.80 12.19 4.23
C GLY A 15 -8.34 11.99 3.80
N GLY A 16 -7.39 12.79 4.30
CA GLY A 16 -5.97 12.65 3.94
C GLY A 16 -5.28 11.46 4.60
N SER A 17 -5.61 11.18 5.87
CA SER A 17 -4.98 10.08 6.62
C SER A 17 -5.34 8.72 6.01
N HIS A 18 -6.63 8.49 5.71
CA HIS A 18 -7.10 7.22 5.15
C HIS A 18 -6.47 6.89 3.79
N VAL A 19 -6.23 7.91 2.96
CA VAL A 19 -5.52 7.75 1.67
C VAL A 19 -4.06 7.37 1.91
N GLU A 20 -3.39 8.05 2.83
CA GLU A 20 -1.98 7.83 3.13
C GLU A 20 -1.77 6.44 3.77
N ASP A 21 -2.62 6.04 4.70
CA ASP A 21 -2.65 4.70 5.31
C ASP A 21 -2.87 3.59 4.27
N ALA A 22 -3.82 3.78 3.34
CA ALA A 22 -4.06 2.83 2.26
C ALA A 22 -2.89 2.74 1.26
N GLN A 23 -2.28 3.88 0.93
CA GLN A 23 -1.10 3.92 0.08
C GLN A 23 0.11 3.26 0.75
N GLU A 24 0.29 3.45 2.05
CA GLU A 24 1.36 2.82 2.82
C GLU A 24 1.18 1.29 2.86
N ALA A 25 -0.03 0.81 3.18
CA ALA A 25 -0.34 -0.63 3.22
C ALA A 25 -0.08 -1.31 1.87
N ILE A 26 -0.52 -0.70 0.76
CA ILE A 26 -0.25 -1.23 -0.58
C ILE A 26 1.24 -1.11 -0.92
N GLY A 27 1.88 -0.02 -0.56
CA GLY A 27 3.32 0.19 -0.74
C GLY A 27 4.14 -0.92 -0.08
N ALA A 28 3.79 -1.30 1.16
CA ALA A 28 4.43 -2.38 1.89
C ALA A 28 4.26 -3.74 1.19
N VAL A 29 3.06 -4.03 0.68
CA VAL A 29 2.77 -5.27 -0.07
C VAL A 29 3.54 -5.33 -1.39
N VAL A 30 3.60 -4.22 -2.12
CA VAL A 30 4.39 -4.09 -3.36
C VAL A 30 5.88 -4.29 -3.07
N ALA A 31 6.40 -3.69 -2.00
CA ALA A 31 7.78 -3.87 -1.59
C ALA A 31 8.09 -5.33 -1.23
N TRP A 32 7.17 -6.01 -0.55
CA TRP A 32 7.31 -7.43 -0.22
C TRP A 32 7.33 -8.31 -1.47
N TYR A 33 6.41 -8.10 -2.42
CA TYR A 33 6.41 -8.84 -3.69
C TYR A 33 7.67 -8.56 -4.52
N SER A 34 8.14 -7.31 -4.55
CA SER A 34 9.39 -6.94 -5.23
C SER A 34 10.62 -7.66 -4.67
N ARG A 35 10.69 -7.80 -3.34
CA ARG A 35 11.74 -8.58 -2.67
C ARG A 35 11.66 -10.06 -3.08
N ARG A 36 10.46 -10.64 -3.05
CA ARG A 36 10.24 -12.03 -3.46
C ARG A 36 10.52 -12.27 -4.94
N LEU A 37 10.29 -11.26 -5.78
CA LEU A 37 10.59 -11.27 -7.21
C LEU A 37 12.11 -11.35 -7.43
N MET A 38 12.90 -10.58 -6.67
CA MET A 38 14.36 -10.68 -6.70
C MET A 38 14.85 -12.07 -6.26
N GLU A 39 14.24 -12.65 -5.23
CA GLU A 39 14.57 -14.00 -4.77
C GLU A 39 14.24 -15.07 -5.81
N ALA A 40 13.02 -15.03 -6.37
CA ALA A 40 12.60 -15.91 -7.47
C ALA A 40 13.51 -15.76 -8.70
N ARG A 41 13.91 -14.52 -9.03
CA ARG A 41 14.85 -14.26 -10.13
C ARG A 41 16.21 -14.86 -9.88
N ARG A 42 16.71 -14.84 -8.64
CA ARG A 42 17.97 -15.48 -8.26
C ARG A 42 17.87 -17.00 -8.30
N ALA A 43 16.72 -17.55 -7.92
CA ALA A 43 16.47 -18.99 -7.96
C ALA A 43 16.20 -19.52 -9.39
N GLY A 44 15.84 -18.63 -10.32
CA GLY A 44 15.50 -18.98 -11.70
C GLY A 44 14.05 -19.45 -11.87
N ASP A 45 13.19 -19.20 -10.88
CA ASP A 45 11.80 -19.63 -10.89
C ASP A 45 10.92 -18.70 -11.73
N GLN A 46 10.86 -18.94 -13.05
CA GLN A 46 10.03 -18.15 -13.98
C GLN A 46 8.54 -18.16 -13.61
N GLN A 47 7.99 -19.32 -13.20
CA GLN A 47 6.59 -19.41 -12.79
C GLN A 47 6.28 -18.49 -11.59
N ARG A 48 7.20 -18.43 -10.63
CA ARG A 48 7.08 -17.57 -9.45
C ARG A 48 7.22 -16.09 -9.82
N LEU A 49 8.07 -15.77 -10.81
CA LEU A 49 8.22 -14.42 -11.33
C LEU A 49 6.96 -13.92 -12.03
N GLU A 50 6.33 -14.75 -12.88
CA GLU A 50 5.07 -14.41 -13.55
C GLU A 50 3.96 -14.18 -12.53
N GLU A 51 3.76 -15.11 -11.58
CA GLU A 51 2.74 -14.99 -10.54
C GLU A 51 2.92 -13.71 -9.70
N LEU A 52 4.17 -13.39 -9.30
CA LEU A 52 4.48 -12.17 -8.55
C LEU A 52 4.27 -10.90 -9.38
N THR A 53 4.50 -10.96 -10.70
CA THR A 53 4.27 -9.83 -11.61
C THR A 53 2.78 -9.58 -11.80
N GLU A 54 1.97 -10.63 -11.95
CA GLU A 54 0.51 -10.51 -12.03
C GLU A 54 -0.07 -9.93 -10.73
N LEU A 55 0.43 -10.38 -9.56
CA LEU A 55 0.03 -9.84 -8.26
C LEU A 55 0.40 -8.35 -8.11
N LEU A 56 1.56 -7.93 -8.61
CA LEU A 56 1.97 -6.52 -8.62
C LEU A 56 1.08 -5.67 -9.52
N GLN A 57 0.68 -6.20 -10.69
CA GLN A 57 -0.27 -5.50 -11.59
C GLN A 57 -1.64 -5.35 -10.94
N ALA A 58 -2.15 -6.40 -10.28
CA ALA A 58 -3.40 -6.33 -9.53
C ALA A 58 -3.33 -5.27 -8.41
N CYS A 59 -2.23 -5.20 -7.65
CA CYS A 59 -2.02 -4.16 -6.64
C CYS A 59 -2.00 -2.75 -7.25
N ALA A 60 -1.44 -2.58 -8.44
CA ALA A 60 -1.40 -1.29 -9.12
C ALA A 60 -2.79 -0.85 -9.60
N GLU A 61 -3.61 -1.78 -10.09
CA GLU A 61 -5.01 -1.50 -10.42
C GLU A 61 -5.84 -1.17 -9.18
N ASP A 62 -5.68 -1.91 -8.09
CA ASP A 62 -6.33 -1.60 -6.81
C ASP A 62 -5.93 -0.20 -6.34
N ARG A 63 -4.63 0.12 -6.32
CA ARG A 63 -4.15 1.46 -5.97
C ARG A 63 -4.76 2.55 -6.84
N ARG A 64 -4.92 2.31 -8.14
CA ARG A 64 -5.55 3.28 -9.05
C ARG A 64 -7.05 3.45 -8.75
N ARG A 65 -7.76 2.38 -8.40
CA ARG A 65 -9.17 2.46 -7.97
C ARG A 65 -9.31 3.21 -6.64
N LEU A 66 -8.32 3.07 -5.75
CA LEU A 66 -8.31 3.75 -4.47
C LEU A 66 -8.13 5.27 -4.57
N VAL A 67 -7.48 5.78 -5.61
CA VAL A 67 -7.35 7.24 -5.85
C VAL A 67 -8.72 7.91 -5.99
N ASP A 68 -9.70 7.22 -6.56
CA ASP A 68 -11.08 7.70 -6.72
C ASP A 68 -12.05 7.12 -5.66
N ALA A 69 -11.55 6.30 -4.72
CA ALA A 69 -12.37 5.64 -3.72
C ALA A 69 -12.70 6.56 -2.54
N ALA A 70 -13.86 6.33 -1.92
CA ALA A 70 -14.23 7.02 -0.70
C ALA A 70 -13.28 6.63 0.47
N PRO A 71 -13.05 7.53 1.44
CA PRO A 71 -12.20 7.26 2.60
C PRO A 71 -12.61 6.02 3.41
N GLU A 72 -13.90 5.72 3.49
CA GLU A 72 -14.41 4.50 4.12
C GLU A 72 -13.99 3.22 3.40
N GLU A 73 -13.85 3.28 2.06
CA GLU A 73 -13.38 2.15 1.25
C GLU A 73 -11.86 2.02 1.33
N LEU A 74 -11.14 3.16 1.43
CA LEU A 74 -9.70 3.19 1.63
C LEU A 74 -9.30 2.48 2.93
N GLU A 75 -9.99 2.74 4.04
CA GLU A 75 -9.76 2.08 5.33
C GLU A 75 -10.02 0.57 5.26
N ARG A 76 -11.08 0.15 4.57
CA ARG A 76 -11.37 -1.28 4.38
C ARG A 76 -10.30 -1.98 3.53
N VAL A 77 -9.87 -1.34 2.46
CA VAL A 77 -8.87 -1.91 1.56
C VAL A 77 -7.50 -1.92 2.22
N SER A 78 -7.13 -0.88 2.97
CA SER A 78 -5.88 -0.84 3.75
C SER A 78 -5.84 -1.97 4.78
N ALA A 79 -6.93 -2.19 5.53
CA ALA A 79 -7.04 -3.28 6.50
C ALA A 79 -6.93 -4.67 5.84
N GLN A 80 -7.58 -4.86 4.69
CA GLN A 80 -7.45 -6.12 3.93
C GLN A 80 -6.03 -6.36 3.43
N TYR A 81 -5.36 -5.34 2.88
CA TYR A 81 -3.98 -5.46 2.42
C TYR A 81 -2.99 -5.68 3.57
N ALA A 82 -3.19 -5.02 4.71
CA ALA A 82 -2.41 -5.24 5.92
C ALA A 82 -2.58 -6.67 6.47
N GLU A 83 -3.81 -7.19 6.50
CA GLU A 83 -4.05 -8.59 6.89
C GLU A 83 -3.41 -9.57 5.89
N ARG A 84 -3.52 -9.30 4.59
CA ARG A 84 -2.90 -10.11 3.54
C ARG A 84 -1.39 -10.12 3.68
N LEU A 85 -0.77 -8.96 3.92
CA LEU A 85 0.66 -8.84 4.19
C LEU A 85 1.06 -9.67 5.39
N ARG A 86 0.35 -9.51 6.51
CA ARG A 86 0.60 -10.29 7.72
C ARG A 86 0.49 -11.78 7.44
N LYS A 87 -0.51 -12.26 6.69
CA LYS A 87 -0.63 -13.69 6.32
C LYS A 87 0.55 -14.16 5.46
N MET A 88 1.02 -13.32 4.54
CA MET A 88 2.17 -13.61 3.68
C MET A 88 3.49 -13.65 4.46
N GLU A 89 3.67 -12.77 5.45
CA GLU A 89 4.84 -12.75 6.33
C GLU A 89 4.81 -13.84 7.40
N SER A 90 3.62 -14.16 7.93
CA SER A 90 3.43 -15.20 8.95
C SER A 90 3.53 -16.61 8.38
N GLY A 91 3.30 -16.78 7.07
CA GLY A 91 3.37 -18.05 6.36
C GLY A 91 4.71 -18.31 5.68
N SER A 92 5.75 -17.52 6.00
CA SER A 92 7.09 -17.63 5.41
C SER A 92 8.08 -18.40 6.28
#